data_AF-A0A109B8N6-F1
#
_entry.id   AF-A0A109B8N6-F1
#
_cell.length_a   1.000
_cell.length_b   1.000
_cell.length_c   1.000
_cell.angle_alpha   90.00
_cell.angle_beta   90.00
_cell.angle_gamma   90.00
#
_symmetry.space_group_name_H-M   'P 1'
#
loop_
_entity.id
_entity.type
_entity.pdbx_description
1 polymer ?
#
loop_
_entity_poly.entity_id
_entity_poly.type
_entity_poly.pdbx_seq_one_letter_code
_entity_poly.pdbx_strand_id
1 'polypeptide(L)'
;MIAELEISQALSVISTLILDATTIAFDALGASATLKDLALDRFWRNARTLTSHNPRVFKERVIGDYAVNDTLPPYQWRIGVA
;
A
#
# COMPACT_ATOMS: atom_id res chain seq x y z
N MET A 1 -0.39 18.42 -7.64
CA MET A 1 1.03 18.83 -7.42
C MET A 1 1.93 17.64 -7.72
N ILE A 2 3.18 17.85 -8.13
CA ILE A 2 4.15 16.76 -8.40
C ILE A 2 4.27 15.81 -7.19
N ALA A 3 4.32 16.33 -5.96
CA ALA A 3 4.38 15.49 -4.75
C ALA A 3 3.22 14.48 -4.63
N GLU A 4 1.99 14.84 -5.05
CA GLU A 4 0.85 13.91 -5.02
C GLU A 4 1.02 12.75 -6.01
N LEU A 5 1.66 13.03 -7.15
CA LEU A 5 2.01 12.00 -8.13
C LEU A 5 3.05 11.06 -7.54
N GLU A 6 4.12 11.61 -6.95
CA GLU A 6 5.20 10.84 -6.32
C GLU A 6 4.67 9.96 -5.17
N ILE A 7 3.78 10.51 -4.32
CA ILE A 7 3.11 9.75 -3.26
C ILE A 7 2.27 8.61 -3.86
N SER A 8 1.53 8.87 -4.94
CA SER A 8 0.71 7.86 -5.60
C SER A 8 1.58 6.72 -6.16
N GLN A 9 2.71 7.06 -6.80
CA GLN A 9 3.69 6.09 -7.31
C GLN A 9 4.30 5.25 -6.19
N ALA A 10 4.73 5.90 -5.11
CA ALA A 10 5.30 5.23 -3.95
C ALA A 10 4.29 4.27 -3.29
N LEU A 11 3.04 4.71 -3.11
CA LEU A 11 1.98 3.87 -2.52
C LEU A 11 1.74 2.61 -3.35
N SER A 12 1.75 2.72 -4.67
CA SER A 12 1.57 1.57 -5.55
C SER A 12 2.63 0.50 -5.32
N VAL A 13 3.90 0.90 -5.29
CA VAL A 13 5.05 0.00 -5.10
C VAL A 13 5.10 -0.55 -3.67
N ILE A 14 5.01 0.33 -2.66
CA ILE A 14 5.16 -0.06 -1.25
C ILE A 14 4.06 -1.03 -0.81
N SER A 15 2.83 -0.87 -1.32
CA SER A 15 1.71 -1.75 -0.96
C SER A 15 1.97 -3.22 -1.29
N THR A 16 2.58 -3.49 -2.46
CA THR A 16 2.96 -4.84 -2.86
C THR A 16 4.14 -5.32 -2.02
N LEU A 17 5.20 -4.51 -1.94
CA LEU A 17 6.43 -4.88 -1.23
C LEU A 17 6.18 -5.24 0.24
N ILE A 18 5.33 -4.50 0.95
CA ILE A 18 5.09 -4.78 2.37
C ILE A 18 4.26 -6.05 2.58
N LEU A 19 3.27 -6.30 1.71
CA LEU A 19 2.48 -7.53 1.78
C LEU A 19 3.38 -8.73 1.50
N ASP A 20 4.19 -8.67 0.44
CA ASP A 20 5.13 -9.74 0.09
C ASP A 20 6.17 -9.96 1.18
N ALA A 21 6.78 -8.90 1.71
CA ALA A 21 7.77 -9.01 2.78
C ALA A 21 7.19 -9.68 4.04
N THR A 22 5.95 -9.32 4.41
CA THR A 22 5.29 -9.96 5.56
C THR A 22 4.91 -11.41 5.30
N THR A 23 4.66 -11.82 4.05
CA THR A 23 4.48 -13.23 3.67
C THR A 23 5.80 -14.00 3.69
N ILE A 24 6.87 -13.45 3.10
CA ILE A 24 8.21 -14.06 3.05
C ILE A 24 8.75 -14.34 4.46
N ALA A 25 8.41 -13.49 5.44
CA ALA A 25 8.76 -13.73 6.84
C ALA A 25 8.22 -15.08 7.36
N PHE A 26 7.03 -15.52 6.94
CA PHE A 26 6.47 -16.82 7.30
C PHE A 26 7.10 -17.97 6.53
N ASP A 27 7.47 -17.77 5.27
CA ASP A 27 8.20 -18.76 4.48
C ASP A 27 9.58 -19.06 5.11
N ALA A 28 10.27 -18.02 5.59
CA ALA A 28 11.59 -18.15 6.19
C ALA A 28 11.58 -18.78 7.59
N LEU A 29 10.57 -18.47 8.41
CA LEU A 29 10.51 -18.89 9.81
C LEU A 29 9.65 -20.15 10.04
N GLY A 30 8.87 -20.56 9.04
CA GLY A 30 8.00 -21.72 9.09
C GLY A 30 6.98 -21.67 10.25
N ALA A 31 6.68 -22.84 10.82
CA ALA A 31 5.67 -22.97 11.86
C ALA A 31 5.93 -22.08 13.09
N SER A 32 7.19 -21.78 13.41
CA SER A 32 7.56 -20.92 14.55
C SER A 32 7.04 -19.48 14.40
N ALA A 33 6.84 -18.97 13.19
CA ALA A 33 6.25 -17.64 13.00
C ALA A 33 4.77 -17.55 13.40
N THR A 34 4.10 -18.70 13.56
CA THR A 34 2.69 -18.77 13.97
C THR A 34 2.48 -18.75 15.48
N LEU A 35 3.56 -18.69 16.27
CA LEU A 35 3.48 -18.62 17.73
C LEU A 35 2.77 -17.34 18.18
N LYS A 36 1.74 -17.52 19.01
CA LYS A 36 0.93 -16.42 19.54
C LYS A 36 1.77 -15.39 20.30
N ASP A 37 2.77 -15.84 21.06
CA ASP A 37 3.62 -14.96 21.86
C ASP A 37 4.52 -14.05 20.99
N LEU A 38 4.85 -14.47 19.76
CA LEU A 38 5.58 -13.64 18.81
C LEU A 38 4.65 -12.71 18.02
N ALA A 39 3.41 -13.15 17.77
CA ALA A 39 2.34 -12.42 17.08
C ALA A 39 2.77 -11.79 15.74
N LEU A 40 3.62 -12.47 14.96
CA LEU A 40 4.18 -11.92 13.71
C LEU A 40 3.12 -11.72 12.62
N ASP A 41 2.01 -12.44 12.70
CA ASP A 41 0.85 -12.31 11.80
C ASP A 41 0.22 -10.91 11.88
N ARG A 42 0.44 -10.18 12.99
CA ARG A 42 -0.01 -8.79 13.15
C ARG A 42 0.56 -7.86 12.08
N PHE A 43 1.78 -8.10 11.61
CA PHE A 43 2.41 -7.23 10.62
C PHE A 43 1.72 -7.35 9.27
N TRP A 44 1.42 -8.59 8.83
CA TRP A 44 0.63 -8.83 7.62
C TRP A 44 -0.78 -8.24 7.74
N ARG A 45 -1.47 -8.47 8.87
CA ARG A 45 -2.82 -7.93 9.11
C ARG A 45 -2.82 -6.40 9.08
N ASN A 46 -1.87 -5.75 9.74
CA ASN A 46 -1.76 -4.28 9.75
C ASN A 46 -1.46 -3.73 8.35
N ALA A 47 -0.52 -4.34 7.63
CA ALA A 47 -0.21 -3.98 6.25
C ALA A 47 -1.45 -4.12 5.35
N ARG A 48 -2.21 -5.21 5.52
CA ARG A 48 -3.43 -5.45 4.76
C ARG A 48 -4.53 -4.43 5.08
N THR A 49 -4.69 -4.05 6.34
CA THR A 49 -5.62 -2.98 6.73
C THR A 49 -5.26 -1.65 6.07
N LEU A 50 -3.99 -1.22 6.16
CA LEU A 50 -3.55 0.06 5.61
C LEU A 50 -3.68 0.14 4.09
N THR A 51 -3.28 -0.93 3.39
CA THR A 51 -3.36 -1.01 1.92
C THR A 51 -4.80 -1.14 1.41
N SER A 52 -5.70 -1.71 2.20
CA SER A 52 -7.14 -1.79 1.85
C SER A 52 -7.85 -0.45 2.02
N HIS A 53 -7.46 0.36 3.03
CA HIS A 53 -8.02 1.70 3.24
C HIS A 53 -7.66 2.68 2.12
N ASN A 54 -6.51 2.49 1.48
CA ASN A 54 -6.03 3.35 0.40
C ASN A 54 -5.90 2.54 -0.90
N PRO A 55 -7.02 2.31 -1.63
CA PRO A 55 -7.03 1.35 -2.72
C PRO A 55 -6.07 1.76 -3.83
N ARG A 56 -5.13 0.87 -4.14
CA ARG A 56 -4.06 1.08 -5.12
C ARG A 56 -4.59 1.50 -6.49
N VAL A 57 -5.71 0.93 -6.92
CA VAL A 57 -6.33 1.18 -8.23
C VAL A 57 -6.60 2.67 -8.49
N PHE A 58 -6.97 3.44 -7.45
CA PHE A 58 -7.21 4.88 -7.63
C PHE A 58 -5.90 5.66 -7.82
N LYS A 59 -4.84 5.27 -7.11
CA LYS A 59 -3.51 5.87 -7.26
C LYS A 59 -2.90 5.51 -8.61
N GLU A 60 -3.04 4.26 -9.05
CA GLU A 60 -2.61 3.80 -10.39
C GLU A 60 -3.33 4.55 -11.51
N ARG A 61 -4.63 4.82 -11.37
CA ARG A 61 -5.37 5.64 -12.34
C ARG A 61 -4.79 7.05 -12.47
N VAL A 62 -4.49 7.71 -11.34
CA VAL A 62 -3.88 9.05 -11.33
C VAL A 62 -2.51 9.04 -12.00
N ILE A 63 -1.67 8.03 -11.70
CA ILE A 63 -0.36 7.87 -12.34
C ILE A 63 -0.50 7.70 -13.85
N GLY A 64 -1.42 6.84 -14.29
CA GLY A 64 -1.64 6.57 -15.71
C GLY A 64 -2.18 7.79 -16.46
N ASP A 65 -3.11 8.55 -15.87
CA ASP A 65 -3.65 9.77 -16.47
C ASP A 65 -2.57 10.84 -16.66
N TYR A 66 -1.69 11.01 -15.67
CA TYR A 66 -0.52 11.88 -15.83
C TYR A 66 0.43 11.35 -16.92
N ALA A 67 0.75 10.06 -16.92
CA ALA A 67 1.70 9.49 -17.89
C ALA A 67 1.23 9.55 -19.35
N VAL A 68 -0.08 9.54 -19.59
CA VAL A 68 -0.66 9.53 -20.94
C VAL A 68 -1.09 10.92 -21.39
N ASN A 69 -1.65 11.73 -20.48
CA ASN A 69 -2.32 12.99 -20.81
C ASN A 69 -1.66 14.24 -20.18
N ASP A 70 -0.58 14.10 -19.41
CA ASP A 70 0.03 15.17 -18.59
C ASP A 70 -0.95 15.81 -17.57
N THR A 71 -2.06 15.14 -17.26
CA THR A 71 -3.05 15.62 -16.28
C THR A 71 -2.47 15.53 -14.87
N LEU A 72 -2.24 16.67 -14.22
CA LEU A 72 -1.75 16.69 -12.85
C LEU A 72 -2.77 16.08 -11.87
N PRO A 73 -2.30 15.39 -10.80
CA PRO A 73 -3.19 14.85 -9.78
C PRO A 73 -4.09 15.93 -9.18
N PRO A 74 -5.38 15.63 -8.97
CA PRO A 74 -6.26 16.54 -8.26
C PRO A 74 -5.72 16.77 -6.84
N TYR A 75 -5.84 17.99 -6.34
CA TYR A 75 -5.50 18.29 -4.95
C TYR A 75 -6.52 17.58 -4.05
N GLN A 76 -6.11 16.52 -3.37
CA GLN A 76 -6.98 15.74 -2.50
C GLN A 76 -6.64 15.97 -1.03
N TRP A 77 -7.21 17.02 -0.43
CA TRP A 77 -7.34 17.15 1.03
C TRP A 77 -8.78 16.87 1.47
N ARG A 78 -9.28 15.68 1.16
CA ARG A 78 -10.55 15.20 1.72
C ARG A 78 -10.36 13.81 2.32
N ILE A 79 -9.94 13.80 3.58
CA ILE A 79 -10.09 12.65 4.47
C ILE A 79 -11.57 12.64 4.89
N GLY A 80 -12.29 11.57 4.55
CA GLY A 80 -13.61 11.27 5.13
C GLY A 80 -14.73 12.28 4.86
N VAL A 81 -15.12 12.50 3.60
CA VAL A 81 -16.51 12.94 3.35
C VAL A 81 -17.34 11.67 3.18
N ALA A 82 -18.17 11.42 4.20
CA ALA A 82 -19.22 10.40 4.17
C ALA A 82 -20.30 10.75 3.15
#